data_AF-A0A183AL19-F1
#
_entry.id   AF-A0A183AL19-F1
#
_cell.length_a   1.000
_cell.length_b   1.000
_cell.length_c   1.000
_cell.angle_alpha   90.00
_cell.angle_beta   90.00
_cell.angle_gamma   90.00
#
_symmetry.space_group_name_H-M   'P 1'
#
loop_
_entity.id
_entity.type
_entity.pdbx_description
1 polymer ?
#
loop_
_entity_poly.entity_id
_entity_poly.type
_entity_poly.pdbx_seq_one_letter_code
_entity_poly.pdbx_strand_id
1 'polypeptide(L)'
;MSMKWENESLLSRLQRLQTEVNQLLTEAADVSKQTKTTEEQQVNPADLTRLAEVLHDQLKQIQLEDISEEINLPDSQNQAFYSKIISQLDSFKPDKNEERKAKDSTHLVYEIYDRPDFSKRAEVERVAELDRRLQRLEALIGQPDPTKLSALTADTAQHSLLEAASKLSARSALLQPSYLDMIETRLSSLQTKLQSITEKRETIADADTQNKVAELYELVKKWNDVADSLPMIVERLTDLKDLHEEASDFSNMLNAVESGQKNVEENLKTYSKLLQEVQQSLDENMQTVKQNFESLQARLK
;
A
#
# COMPACT_ATOMS: atom_id res chain seq x y z
N MET A 1 -13.00 10.56 53.19
CA MET A 1 -13.43 9.15 53.04
C MET A 1 -13.20 8.78 51.60
N SER A 2 -12.08 8.10 51.33
CA SER A 2 -11.54 7.84 50.00
C SER A 2 -12.11 6.52 49.50
N MET A 3 -12.98 6.55 48.49
CA MET A 3 -13.35 5.35 47.73
C MET A 3 -12.57 5.38 46.42
N LYS A 4 -11.55 4.52 46.38
CA LYS A 4 -10.74 4.17 45.22
C LYS A 4 -11.69 3.64 44.14
N TRP A 5 -11.68 4.26 42.97
CA TRP A 5 -12.11 3.61 41.74
C TRP A 5 -11.10 2.49 41.48
N GLU A 6 -11.53 1.24 41.67
CA GLU A 6 -10.79 0.09 41.17
C GLU A 6 -10.60 0.24 39.65
N ASN A 7 -9.43 -0.18 39.14
CA ASN A 7 -9.09 -0.10 37.72
C ASN A 7 -10.11 -0.92 36.90
N GLU A 8 -11.18 -0.27 36.45
CA GLU A 8 -12.12 -0.83 35.48
C GLU A 8 -11.35 -1.12 34.19
N SER A 9 -11.48 -2.35 33.68
CA SER A 9 -10.95 -2.68 32.36
C SER A 9 -11.60 -1.75 31.31
N LEU A 10 -10.84 -1.38 30.28
CA LEU A 10 -11.30 -0.46 29.22
C LEU A 10 -12.66 -0.90 28.65
N LEU A 11 -12.86 -2.21 28.47
CA LEU A 11 -14.12 -2.80 28.02
C LEU A 11 -15.28 -2.59 29.00
N SER A 12 -15.06 -2.78 30.31
CA SER A 12 -16.10 -2.56 31.33
C SER A 12 -16.49 -1.08 31.43
N ARG A 13 -15.51 -0.18 31.29
CA ARG A 13 -15.76 1.27 31.31
C ARG A 13 -16.51 1.72 30.04
N LEU A 14 -16.18 1.16 28.89
CA LEU A 14 -16.88 1.41 27.63
C LEU A 14 -18.33 0.91 27.67
N GLN A 15 -18.57 -0.30 28.21
CA GLN A 15 -19.93 -0.82 28.39
C GLN A 15 -20.75 0.07 29.34
N ARG A 16 -20.16 0.59 30.42
CA ARG A 16 -20.83 1.53 31.32
C ARG A 16 -21.16 2.84 30.61
N LEU A 17 -20.21 3.40 29.86
CA LEU A 17 -20.43 4.65 29.12
C LEU A 17 -21.54 4.49 28.07
N GLN A 18 -21.62 3.33 27.42
CA GLN A 18 -22.71 3.01 26.49
C GLN A 18 -24.07 2.95 27.20
N THR A 19 -24.13 2.36 28.40
CA THR A 19 -25.37 2.38 29.19
C THR A 19 -25.74 3.78 29.67
N GLU A 20 -24.76 4.60 30.08
CA GLU A 20 -24.98 5.99 30.51
C GLU A 20 -25.45 6.89 29.35
N VAL A 21 -24.88 6.74 28.14
CA VAL A 21 -25.31 7.48 26.94
C VAL A 21 -26.71 7.05 26.49
N ASN A 22 -27.02 5.75 26.55
CA ASN A 22 -28.37 5.25 26.26
C ASN A 22 -29.39 5.76 27.30
N GLN A 23 -29.00 5.83 28.57
CA GLN A 23 -29.84 6.40 29.61
C GLN A 23 -30.09 7.90 29.37
N LEU A 24 -29.05 8.65 28.98
CA LEU A 24 -29.17 10.06 28.63
C LEU A 24 -30.05 10.28 27.39
N LEU A 25 -30.02 9.38 26.40
CA LEU A 25 -30.95 9.37 25.27
C LEU A 25 -32.40 9.16 25.71
N THR A 26 -32.65 8.20 26.62
CA THR A 26 -34.00 7.96 27.13
C THR A 26 -34.52 9.12 27.97
N GLU A 27 -33.67 9.70 28.83
CA GLU A 27 -34.02 10.85 29.65
C GLU A 27 -34.23 12.12 28.81
N ALA A 28 -33.40 12.37 27.78
CA ALA A 28 -33.61 13.46 26.84
C ALA A 28 -34.88 13.28 25.99
N ALA A 29 -35.22 12.05 25.60
CA ALA A 29 -36.47 11.74 24.91
C ALA A 29 -37.70 11.94 25.81
N ASP A 30 -37.60 11.63 27.10
CA ASP A 30 -38.69 11.85 28.06
C ASP A 30 -38.83 13.32 28.45
N VAL A 31 -37.73 14.07 28.56
CA VAL A 31 -37.72 15.54 28.71
C VAL A 31 -38.27 16.21 27.45
N SER A 32 -37.97 15.72 26.24
CA SER A 32 -38.57 16.19 24.99
C SER A 32 -40.09 15.99 24.93
N LYS A 33 -40.60 14.87 25.49
CA LYS A 33 -42.05 14.63 25.63
C LYS A 33 -42.70 15.55 26.67
N GLN A 34 -42.01 15.85 27.77
CA GLN A 34 -42.51 16.70 28.87
C GLN A 34 -42.42 18.22 28.58
N THR A 35 -41.46 18.65 27.75
CA THR A 35 -41.27 20.06 27.36
C THR A 35 -42.30 20.61 26.37
N LYS A 36 -43.21 19.76 25.83
CA LYS A 36 -44.42 20.26 25.16
C LYS A 36 -45.34 21.08 26.08
N THR A 37 -45.10 21.11 27.39
CA THR A 37 -45.96 21.79 28.38
C THR A 37 -45.27 22.83 29.26
N THR A 38 -43.99 23.17 29.08
CA THR A 38 -43.36 24.23 29.87
C THR A 38 -42.22 24.91 29.10
N GLU A 39 -42.48 26.12 28.62
CA GLU A 39 -41.50 27.02 28.01
C GLU A 39 -40.66 27.66 29.13
N GLU A 40 -39.54 27.05 29.52
CA GLU A 40 -38.37 27.74 30.10
C GLU A 40 -37.25 26.74 30.42
N GLN A 41 -36.29 26.58 29.49
CA GLN A 41 -34.86 26.41 29.79
C GLN A 41 -34.00 26.37 28.51
N GLN A 42 -32.81 26.98 28.59
CA GLN A 42 -31.90 27.40 27.50
C GLN A 42 -31.13 26.27 26.79
N VAL A 43 -31.58 25.02 26.84
CA VAL A 43 -30.95 23.92 26.08
C VAL A 43 -32.04 23.16 25.35
N ASN A 44 -32.00 23.26 24.02
CA ASN A 44 -32.96 22.59 23.15
C ASN A 44 -32.81 21.06 23.32
N PRO A 45 -33.83 20.35 23.82
CA PRO A 45 -33.73 18.91 24.09
C PRO A 45 -33.44 18.11 22.82
N ALA A 46 -33.88 18.61 21.65
CA ALA A 46 -33.61 17.99 20.36
C ALA A 46 -32.11 18.02 19.97
N ASP A 47 -31.38 19.07 20.34
CA ASP A 47 -29.95 19.18 20.06
C ASP A 47 -29.12 18.27 20.98
N LEU A 48 -29.59 18.06 22.22
CA LEU A 48 -28.99 17.11 23.16
C LEU A 48 -29.19 15.66 22.69
N THR A 49 -30.39 15.32 22.20
CA THR A 49 -30.66 14.01 21.59
C THR A 49 -29.76 13.77 20.38
N ARG A 50 -29.63 14.77 19.49
CA ARG A 50 -28.74 14.67 18.32
C ARG A 50 -27.28 14.47 18.71
N LEU A 51 -26.79 15.22 19.70
CA LEU A 51 -25.41 15.07 20.18
C LEU A 51 -25.18 13.71 20.86
N ALA A 52 -26.18 13.20 21.58
CA ALA A 52 -26.13 11.88 22.21
C ALA A 52 -26.19 10.74 21.18
N GLU A 53 -26.95 10.88 20.09
CA GLU A 53 -26.93 9.95 18.94
C GLU A 53 -25.56 9.94 18.26
N VAL A 54 -24.97 11.12 17.99
CA VAL A 54 -23.62 11.21 17.40
C VAL A 54 -22.58 10.58 18.32
N LEU A 55 -22.66 10.79 19.64
CA LEU A 55 -21.77 10.15 20.60
C LEU A 55 -21.98 8.64 20.66
N HIS A 56 -23.22 8.15 20.57
CA HIS A 56 -23.51 6.72 20.49
C HIS A 56 -22.91 6.09 19.24
N ASP A 57 -23.05 6.74 18.08
CA ASP A 57 -22.47 6.27 16.82
C ASP A 57 -20.94 6.28 16.87
N GLN A 58 -20.32 7.32 17.44
CA GLN A 58 -18.87 7.39 17.64
C GLN A 58 -18.38 6.30 18.60
N LEU A 59 -19.10 6.01 19.68
CA LEU A 59 -18.76 4.93 20.62
C LEU A 59 -18.86 3.55 19.97
N LYS A 60 -19.89 3.33 19.15
CA LYS A 60 -20.07 2.09 18.39
C LYS A 60 -18.98 1.91 17.34
N GLN A 61 -18.52 3.00 16.72
CA GLN A 61 -17.43 2.96 15.76
C GLN A 61 -16.07 2.66 16.42
N ILE A 62 -15.80 3.25 17.60
CA ILE A 62 -14.60 2.93 18.39
C ILE A 62 -14.64 1.45 18.86
N GLN A 63 -15.80 0.93 19.26
CA GLN A 63 -15.95 -0.49 19.57
C GLN A 63 -15.64 -1.39 18.36
N LEU A 64 -16.00 -0.98 17.14
CA LEU A 64 -15.69 -1.77 15.95
C LEU A 64 -14.19 -1.74 15.64
N GLU A 65 -13.54 -0.59 15.84
CA GLU A 65 -12.10 -0.41 15.56
C GLU A 65 -11.22 -1.13 16.60
N ASP A 66 -11.43 -0.90 17.89
CA ASP A 66 -10.60 -1.48 18.97
C ASP A 66 -10.83 -3.00 19.14
N ILE A 67 -12.06 -3.50 18.90
CA ILE A 67 -12.33 -4.95 18.92
C ILE A 67 -11.79 -5.65 17.66
N SER A 68 -11.68 -4.92 16.54
CA SER A 68 -11.12 -5.49 15.30
C SER A 68 -9.59 -5.48 15.28
N GLU A 69 -8.92 -4.50 15.90
CA GLU A 69 -7.46 -4.43 15.89
C GLU A 69 -6.79 -5.41 16.87
N GLU A 70 -7.42 -5.77 18.00
CA GLU A 70 -6.80 -6.71 18.95
C GLU A 70 -6.99 -8.19 18.61
N ILE A 71 -7.88 -8.55 17.67
CA ILE A 71 -8.31 -9.95 17.54
C ILE A 71 -8.44 -10.37 16.07
N ASN A 72 -7.30 -10.76 15.51
CA ASN A 72 -7.21 -11.85 14.53
C ASN A 72 -7.52 -13.23 15.18
N LEU A 73 -8.47 -13.31 16.13
CA LEU A 73 -9.07 -14.60 16.52
C LEU A 73 -10.36 -14.77 15.72
N PRO A 74 -10.56 -15.93 15.08
CA PRO A 74 -11.84 -16.26 14.52
C PRO A 74 -12.86 -16.39 15.66
N ASP A 75 -14.11 -15.98 15.41
CA ASP A 75 -15.23 -16.07 16.34
C ASP A 75 -15.16 -17.30 17.26
N SER A 76 -15.45 -17.13 18.55
CA SER A 76 -15.56 -18.23 19.54
C SER A 76 -16.41 -19.42 19.03
N GLN A 77 -17.38 -19.14 18.15
CA GLN A 77 -18.17 -20.18 17.46
C GLN A 77 -17.34 -20.96 16.44
N ASN A 78 -16.52 -20.29 15.63
CA ASN A 78 -15.63 -20.93 14.66
C ASN A 78 -14.59 -21.81 15.36
N GLN A 79 -14.07 -21.42 16.54
CA GLN A 79 -13.15 -22.27 17.31
C GLN A 79 -13.80 -23.57 17.80
N ALA A 80 -15.08 -23.54 18.19
CA ALA A 80 -15.86 -24.74 18.52
C ALA A 80 -16.11 -25.61 17.28
N PHE A 81 -16.34 -25.02 16.11
CA PHE A 81 -16.44 -25.76 14.85
C PHE A 81 -15.10 -26.36 14.41
N TYR A 82 -13.99 -25.61 14.50
CA TYR A 82 -12.65 -26.10 14.19
C TYR A 82 -12.26 -27.26 15.11
N SER A 83 -12.51 -27.16 16.42
CA SER A 83 -12.23 -28.27 17.35
C SER A 83 -13.10 -29.51 17.07
N LYS A 84 -14.37 -29.32 16.68
CA LYS A 84 -15.25 -30.42 16.28
C LYS A 84 -14.81 -31.06 14.96
N ILE A 85 -14.39 -30.28 13.97
CA ILE A 85 -13.84 -30.77 12.69
C ILE A 85 -12.52 -31.50 12.93
N ILE A 86 -11.62 -30.96 13.76
CA ILE A 86 -10.37 -31.63 14.14
C ILE A 86 -10.67 -32.96 14.84
N SER A 87 -11.65 -33.01 15.75
CA SER A 87 -12.05 -34.26 16.41
C SER A 87 -12.65 -35.28 15.44
N GLN A 88 -13.38 -34.82 14.42
CA GLN A 88 -13.90 -35.68 13.35
C GLN A 88 -12.77 -36.18 12.45
N LEU A 89 -11.78 -35.34 12.10
CA LEU A 89 -10.59 -35.75 11.36
C LEU A 89 -9.75 -36.77 12.12
N ASP A 90 -9.57 -36.60 13.44
CA ASP A 90 -8.87 -37.56 14.29
C ASP A 90 -9.62 -38.89 14.38
N SER A 91 -10.96 -38.88 14.39
CA SER A 91 -11.78 -40.11 14.34
C SER A 91 -11.71 -40.85 12.99
N PHE A 92 -11.37 -40.13 11.91
CA PHE A 92 -11.19 -40.68 10.56
C PHE A 92 -9.74 -41.06 10.25
N LYS A 93 -8.79 -40.70 11.12
CA LYS A 93 -7.38 -41.08 10.98
C LYS A 93 -7.28 -42.59 11.24
N PRO A 94 -6.87 -43.42 10.26
CA PRO A 94 -6.83 -44.87 10.48
C PRO A 94 -5.78 -45.18 11.55
N ASP A 95 -6.21 -45.83 12.63
CA ASP A 95 -5.31 -46.45 13.58
C ASP A 95 -4.50 -47.52 12.83
N LYS A 96 -3.18 -47.55 13.02
CA LYS A 96 -2.24 -48.25 12.12
C LYS A 96 -2.32 -49.78 12.11
N ASN A 97 -3.36 -50.38 12.67
CA ASN A 97 -3.61 -51.81 12.64
C ASN A 97 -5.12 -52.07 12.56
N GLU A 98 -5.65 -52.30 11.36
CA GLU A 98 -6.62 -53.34 11.03
C GLU A 98 -7.17 -53.14 9.61
N GLU A 99 -7.00 -54.15 8.76
CA GLU A 99 -7.60 -54.22 7.43
C GLU A 99 -9.13 -54.26 7.54
N ARG A 100 -9.80 -53.15 7.27
CA ARG A 100 -11.27 -53.11 7.15
C ARG A 100 -11.69 -53.27 5.69
N LYS A 101 -12.58 -54.25 5.46
CA LYS A 101 -13.23 -54.50 4.18
C LYS A 101 -14.00 -53.26 3.71
N ALA A 102 -13.72 -52.86 2.48
CA ALA A 102 -14.36 -51.75 1.79
C ALA A 102 -15.87 -51.99 1.65
N LYS A 103 -16.70 -51.29 2.44
CA LYS A 103 -18.09 -51.05 2.05
C LYS A 103 -18.76 -49.78 2.60
N ASP A 104 -18.20 -49.12 3.62
CA ASP A 104 -18.75 -47.85 4.11
C ASP A 104 -17.64 -46.79 4.23
N SER A 105 -17.08 -46.35 3.10
CA SER A 105 -16.29 -45.12 3.08
C SER A 105 -17.24 -43.95 2.80
N THR A 106 -17.78 -43.33 3.84
CA THR A 106 -18.41 -42.02 3.75
C THR A 106 -17.33 -41.03 3.32
N HIS A 107 -17.37 -40.55 2.07
CA HIS A 107 -16.32 -39.70 1.51
C HIS A 107 -16.41 -38.31 2.13
N LEU A 108 -15.37 -37.90 2.86
CA LEU A 108 -15.23 -36.53 3.35
C LEU A 108 -14.72 -35.66 2.20
N VAL A 109 -15.63 -34.90 1.57
CA VAL A 109 -15.26 -33.92 0.53
C VAL A 109 -14.85 -32.64 1.24
N TYR A 110 -13.55 -32.36 1.24
CA TYR A 110 -13.01 -31.10 1.73
C TYR A 110 -12.99 -30.09 0.58
N GLU A 111 -13.98 -29.20 0.58
CA GLU A 111 -14.01 -28.07 -0.36
C GLU A 111 -13.22 -26.90 0.25
N ILE A 112 -11.97 -26.76 -0.19
CA ILE A 112 -11.14 -25.60 0.13
C ILE A 112 -11.59 -24.45 -0.75
N TYR A 113 -12.30 -23.50 -0.17
CA TYR A 113 -12.47 -22.19 -0.79
C TYR A 113 -11.25 -21.35 -0.45
N ASP A 114 -10.24 -21.37 -1.32
CA ASP A 114 -9.11 -20.46 -1.23
C ASP A 114 -9.63 -19.04 -1.51
N ARG A 115 -9.79 -18.24 -0.46
CA ARG A 115 -9.94 -16.80 -0.62
C ARG A 115 -8.52 -16.27 -0.76
N PRO A 116 -8.10 -15.81 -1.95
CA PRO A 116 -6.77 -15.27 -2.09
C PRO A 116 -6.59 -14.14 -1.08
N ASP A 117 -5.58 -14.25 -0.23
CA ASP A 117 -5.22 -13.27 0.80
C ASP A 117 -4.76 -11.96 0.15
N PHE A 118 -5.71 -11.15 -0.34
CA PHE A 118 -5.45 -9.84 -0.94
C PHE A 118 -4.66 -8.93 0.01
N SER A 119 -4.88 -9.05 1.33
CA SER A 119 -4.16 -8.29 2.35
C SER A 119 -2.66 -8.55 2.34
N LYS A 120 -2.22 -9.81 2.19
CA LYS A 120 -0.79 -10.15 2.14
C LYS A 120 -0.13 -9.59 0.88
N ARG A 121 -0.84 -9.61 -0.26
CA ARG A 121 -0.33 -9.02 -1.51
C ARG A 121 -0.21 -7.49 -1.39
N ALA A 122 -1.20 -6.83 -0.81
CA ALA A 122 -1.18 -5.39 -0.57
C ALA A 122 -0.04 -4.98 0.40
N GLU A 123 0.22 -5.78 1.44
CA GLU A 123 1.36 -5.57 2.33
C GLU A 123 2.70 -5.72 1.61
N VAL A 124 2.87 -6.78 0.81
CA VAL A 124 4.09 -7.01 0.02
C VAL A 124 4.33 -5.87 -0.98
N GLU A 125 3.27 -5.37 -1.62
CA GLU A 125 3.37 -4.23 -2.55
C GLU A 125 3.79 -2.95 -1.83
N ARG A 126 3.23 -2.68 -0.65
CA ARG A 126 3.63 -1.52 0.18
C ARG A 126 5.08 -1.62 0.63
N VAL A 127 5.55 -2.81 1.00
CA VAL A 127 6.96 -3.05 1.34
C VAL A 127 7.86 -2.83 0.11
N ALA A 128 7.46 -3.31 -1.06
CA ALA A 128 8.22 -3.11 -2.29
C ALA A 128 8.30 -1.63 -2.71
N GLU A 129 7.23 -0.85 -2.52
CA GLU A 129 7.27 0.59 -2.76
C GLU A 129 8.23 1.30 -1.80
N LEU A 130 8.17 0.97 -0.52
CA LEU A 130 9.08 1.50 0.49
C LEU A 130 10.54 1.16 0.17
N ASP A 131 10.81 -0.07 -0.26
CA ASP A 131 12.15 -0.53 -0.65
C ASP A 131 12.68 0.24 -1.88
N ARG A 132 11.85 0.43 -2.92
CA ARG A 132 12.21 1.27 -4.07
C ARG A 132 12.50 2.71 -3.67
N ARG A 133 11.72 3.27 -2.74
CA ARG A 133 11.94 4.63 -2.24
C ARG A 133 13.22 4.71 -1.41
N LEU A 134 13.47 3.71 -0.56
CA LEU A 134 14.68 3.59 0.23
C LEU A 134 15.91 3.49 -0.69
N GLN A 135 15.87 2.63 -1.70
CA GLN A 135 16.95 2.50 -2.68
C GLN A 135 17.26 3.80 -3.42
N ARG A 136 16.24 4.61 -3.77
CA ARG A 136 16.45 5.94 -4.36
C ARG A 136 17.09 6.91 -3.37
N LEU A 137 16.67 6.88 -2.11
CA LEU A 137 17.27 7.69 -1.05
C LEU A 137 18.71 7.26 -0.77
N GLU A 138 18.99 5.96 -0.78
CA GLU A 138 20.34 5.41 -0.65
C GLU A 138 21.21 5.72 -1.87
N ALA A 139 20.66 5.73 -3.09
CA ALA A 139 21.43 6.15 -4.25
C ALA A 139 21.79 7.65 -4.20
N LEU A 140 20.94 8.48 -3.57
CA LEU A 140 21.15 9.92 -3.46
C LEU A 140 22.02 10.32 -2.27
N ILE A 141 21.88 9.61 -1.14
CA ILE A 141 22.52 9.94 0.15
C ILE A 141 23.69 8.99 0.44
N GLY A 142 23.64 7.76 -0.08
CA GLY A 142 24.68 6.76 0.08
C GLY A 142 26.01 7.29 -0.41
N GLN A 143 27.02 7.15 0.45
CA GLN A 143 28.34 7.71 0.17
C GLN A 143 28.95 7.00 -1.05
N PRO A 144 29.32 7.72 -2.12
CA PRO A 144 30.23 7.15 -3.11
C PRO A 144 31.55 6.81 -2.41
N ASP A 145 32.14 5.66 -2.79
CA ASP A 145 33.33 5.01 -2.19
C ASP A 145 34.16 5.94 -1.27
N PRO A 146 34.17 5.71 0.06
CA PRO A 146 34.75 6.62 1.04
C PRO A 146 36.25 6.88 0.79
N THR A 147 36.93 6.00 0.07
CA THR A 147 38.35 6.08 -0.25
C THR A 147 38.68 7.20 -1.25
N LYS A 148 37.78 7.54 -2.19
CA LYS A 148 38.09 8.52 -3.25
C LYS A 148 37.92 9.97 -2.82
N LEU A 149 37.07 10.22 -1.82
CA LEU A 149 36.80 11.56 -1.31
C LEU A 149 37.32 11.77 0.12
N SER A 150 37.85 10.73 0.78
CA SER A 150 38.30 10.80 2.18
C SER A 150 39.26 11.96 2.47
N ALA A 151 40.14 12.33 1.54
CA ALA A 151 41.11 13.39 1.75
C ALA A 151 40.51 14.81 1.64
N LEU A 152 39.51 15.01 0.78
CA LEU A 152 38.84 16.31 0.59
C LEU A 152 37.61 16.48 1.48
N THR A 153 37.07 15.37 1.96
CA THR A 153 35.80 15.29 2.68
C THR A 153 36.02 14.84 4.13
N ALA A 154 37.27 14.71 4.62
CA ALA A 154 37.56 14.30 6.00
C ALA A 154 36.79 15.11 7.06
N ASP A 155 36.71 16.44 6.87
CA ASP A 155 36.00 17.37 7.77
C ASP A 155 34.47 17.27 7.69
N THR A 156 33.93 16.65 6.63
CA THR A 156 32.49 16.55 6.34
C THR A 156 31.95 15.12 6.30
N ALA A 157 32.82 14.10 6.22
CA ALA A 157 32.45 12.69 6.06
C ALA A 157 32.13 11.98 7.39
N GLN A 158 32.66 12.48 8.50
CA GLN A 158 32.46 11.91 9.85
C GLN A 158 31.22 12.47 10.56
N HIS A 159 30.55 13.45 9.96
CA HIS A 159 29.44 14.19 10.57
C HIS A 159 28.12 13.88 9.88
N SER A 160 27.00 14.04 10.59
CA SER A 160 25.67 13.95 9.98
C SER A 160 25.58 14.88 8.77
N LEU A 161 24.81 14.51 7.73
CA LEU A 161 24.65 15.33 6.51
C LEU A 161 24.27 16.78 6.85
N LEU A 162 23.45 16.96 7.90
CA LEU A 162 23.06 18.25 8.43
C LEU A 162 24.25 19.06 8.95
N GLU A 163 25.12 18.44 9.75
CA GLU A 163 26.30 19.10 10.31
C GLU A 163 27.35 19.40 9.21
N ALA A 164 27.51 18.51 8.23
CA ALA A 164 28.35 18.76 7.05
C ALA A 164 27.82 19.95 6.24
N ALA A 165 26.51 20.02 5.98
CA ALA A 165 25.87 21.14 5.30
C ALA A 165 25.96 22.45 6.09
N SER A 166 25.79 22.39 7.41
CA SER A 166 25.94 23.55 8.30
C SER A 166 27.38 24.08 8.29
N LYS A 167 28.38 23.19 8.34
CA LYS A 167 29.79 23.57 8.25
C LYS A 167 30.13 24.16 6.88
N LEU A 168 29.61 23.59 5.80
CA LEU A 168 29.81 24.12 4.45
C LEU A 168 29.12 25.48 4.26
N SER A 169 27.91 25.65 4.80
CA SER A 169 27.17 26.91 4.80
C SER A 169 27.90 28.00 5.59
N ALA A 170 28.45 27.66 6.77
CA ALA A 170 29.27 28.58 7.54
C ALA A 170 30.56 28.95 6.79
N ARG A 171 31.21 27.99 6.11
CA ARG A 171 32.37 28.23 5.26
C ARG A 171 32.02 29.07 4.03
N SER A 172 30.84 28.88 3.42
CA SER A 172 30.36 29.71 2.31
C SER A 172 30.02 31.13 2.73
N ALA A 173 29.53 31.33 3.96
CA ALA A 173 29.31 32.65 4.51
C ALA A 173 30.63 33.41 4.79
N LEU A 174 31.74 32.69 4.97
CA LEU A 174 33.08 33.25 5.16
C LEU A 174 33.80 33.56 3.82
N LEU A 175 33.26 33.15 2.68
CA LEU A 175 33.79 33.48 1.36
C LEU A 175 33.49 34.95 1.02
N GLN A 176 34.40 35.84 1.42
CA GLN A 176 34.38 37.24 0.97
C GLN A 176 35.14 37.37 -0.37
N PRO A 177 34.70 38.22 -1.31
CA PRO A 177 35.30 38.34 -2.64
C PRO A 177 36.80 38.66 -2.63
N SER A 178 37.27 39.45 -1.65
CA SER A 178 38.69 39.84 -1.51
C SER A 178 39.61 38.66 -1.14
N TYR A 179 39.11 37.69 -0.38
CA TYR A 179 39.87 36.49 -0.06
C TYR A 179 39.85 35.47 -1.20
N LEU A 180 38.84 35.51 -2.08
CA LEU A 180 38.75 34.64 -3.25
C LEU A 180 39.85 34.94 -4.27
N ASP A 181 40.10 36.23 -4.58
CA ASP A 181 41.18 36.64 -5.49
C ASP A 181 42.58 36.23 -4.96
N MET A 182 42.79 36.34 -3.64
CA MET A 182 44.03 35.90 -3.00
C MET A 182 44.17 34.38 -3.01
N ILE A 183 43.08 33.64 -2.88
CA ILE A 183 43.07 32.18 -3.00
C ILE A 183 43.32 31.76 -4.45
N GLU A 184 42.73 32.44 -5.43
CA GLU A 184 42.88 32.16 -6.85
C GLU A 184 44.31 32.37 -7.35
N THR A 185 44.96 33.45 -6.91
CA THR A 185 46.38 33.70 -7.22
C THR A 185 47.31 32.65 -6.60
N ARG A 186 47.03 32.22 -5.35
CA ARG A 186 47.79 31.13 -4.71
C ARG A 186 47.54 29.78 -5.35
N LEU A 187 46.30 29.51 -5.75
CA LEU A 187 45.89 28.27 -6.43
C LEU A 187 46.52 28.19 -7.82
N SER A 188 46.56 29.30 -8.55
CA SER A 188 47.29 29.42 -9.82
C SER A 188 48.79 29.13 -9.65
N SER A 189 49.42 29.68 -8.60
CA SER A 189 50.83 29.37 -8.29
C SER A 189 51.05 27.90 -7.93
N LEU A 190 50.12 27.30 -7.17
CA LEU A 190 50.17 25.89 -6.81
C LEU A 190 49.99 25.00 -8.03
N GLN A 191 49.07 25.34 -8.94
CA GLN A 191 48.84 24.63 -10.19
C GLN A 191 50.09 24.64 -11.07
N THR A 192 50.76 25.78 -11.21
CA THR A 192 52.04 25.86 -11.95
C THR A 192 53.13 25.01 -11.31
N LYS A 193 53.21 24.98 -9.97
CA LYS A 193 54.15 24.10 -9.26
C LYS A 193 53.80 22.63 -9.45
N LEU A 194 52.52 22.27 -9.42
CA LEU A 194 52.05 20.91 -9.64
C LEU A 194 52.37 20.46 -11.07
N GLN A 195 52.15 21.33 -12.06
CA GLN A 195 52.53 21.09 -13.45
C GLN A 195 54.04 20.80 -13.59
N SER A 196 54.89 21.60 -12.92
CA SER A 196 56.34 21.40 -12.92
C SER A 196 56.79 20.10 -12.23
N ILE A 197 56.00 19.59 -11.27
CA ILE A 197 56.23 18.30 -10.61
C ILE A 197 55.77 17.16 -11.53
N THR A 198 54.66 17.32 -12.23
CA THR A 198 54.18 16.35 -13.24
C THR A 198 55.03 16.31 -14.52
N GLU A 199 55.86 17.32 -14.78
CA GLU A 199 56.86 17.30 -15.86
C GLU A 199 58.14 16.56 -15.43
N LYS A 200 58.44 16.51 -14.12
CA LYS A 200 59.60 15.79 -13.54
C LYS A 200 59.28 14.33 -13.17
N ARG A 201 58.28 13.72 -13.83
CA ARG A 201 57.48 12.58 -13.35
C ARG A 201 58.04 11.19 -13.64
N GLU A 202 59.27 11.06 -14.13
CA GLU A 202 59.86 9.73 -14.45
C GLU A 202 59.90 8.77 -13.25
N THR A 203 59.94 9.26 -12.00
CA THR A 203 59.89 8.42 -10.79
C THR A 203 58.51 8.29 -10.15
N ILE A 204 57.50 9.04 -10.63
CA ILE A 204 56.12 9.04 -10.08
C ILE A 204 55.20 8.11 -10.89
N ALA A 205 55.54 7.83 -12.15
CA ALA A 205 54.80 6.88 -12.98
C ALA A 205 54.73 5.46 -12.35
N ASP A 206 55.79 5.02 -11.69
CA ASP A 206 55.81 3.74 -10.96
C ASP A 206 54.89 3.78 -9.72
N ALA A 207 54.83 4.90 -8.99
CA ALA A 207 53.92 5.05 -7.86
C ALA A 207 52.45 5.08 -8.28
N ASP A 208 52.12 5.72 -9.40
CA ASP A 208 50.76 5.78 -9.94
C ASP A 208 50.30 4.43 -10.52
N THR A 209 51.20 3.70 -11.18
CA THR A 209 50.90 2.34 -11.63
C THR A 209 50.73 1.39 -10.46
N GLN A 210 51.54 1.53 -9.41
CA GLN A 210 51.42 0.73 -8.19
C GLN A 210 50.15 1.06 -7.39
N ASN A 211 49.72 2.33 -7.35
CA ASN A 211 48.42 2.73 -6.81
C ASN A 211 47.26 2.14 -7.62
N LYS A 212 47.32 2.16 -8.96
CA LYS A 212 46.31 1.51 -9.81
C LYS A 212 46.26 0.01 -9.58
N VAL A 213 47.41 -0.65 -9.40
CA VAL A 213 47.47 -2.08 -9.10
C VAL A 213 46.86 -2.38 -7.73
N ALA A 214 47.11 -1.53 -6.72
CA ALA A 214 46.47 -1.65 -5.42
C ALA A 214 44.95 -1.44 -5.49
N GLU A 215 44.48 -0.44 -6.26
CA GLU A 215 43.05 -0.22 -6.50
C GLU A 215 42.39 -1.40 -7.20
N LEU A 216 43.05 -1.97 -8.22
CA LEU A 216 42.57 -3.17 -8.91
C LEU A 216 42.49 -4.37 -7.98
N TYR A 217 43.46 -4.53 -7.07
CA TYR A 217 43.45 -5.60 -6.08
C TYR A 217 42.28 -5.46 -5.10
N GLU A 218 42.02 -4.25 -4.60
CA GLU A 218 40.85 -3.97 -3.75
C GLU A 218 39.54 -4.20 -4.50
N LEU A 219 39.48 -3.85 -5.80
CA LEU A 219 38.30 -4.09 -6.61
C LEU A 219 38.07 -5.60 -6.80
N VAL A 220 39.09 -6.35 -7.16
CA VAL A 220 39.00 -7.82 -7.29
C VAL A 220 38.58 -8.46 -5.98
N LYS A 221 39.09 -7.98 -4.83
CA LYS A 221 38.69 -8.47 -3.51
C LYS A 221 37.22 -8.22 -3.21
N LYS A 222 36.70 -7.01 -3.47
CA LYS A 222 35.26 -6.70 -3.31
C LYS A 222 34.37 -7.57 -4.22
N TRP A 223 34.83 -7.85 -5.44
CA TRP A 223 34.08 -8.66 -6.40
C TRP A 223 34.19 -10.16 -6.16
N ASN A 224 35.25 -10.64 -5.50
CA ASN A 224 35.43 -12.06 -5.18
C ASN A 224 34.29 -12.59 -4.31
N ASP A 225 33.85 -11.83 -3.32
CA ASP A 225 32.74 -12.22 -2.43
C ASP A 225 31.39 -12.26 -3.17
N VAL A 226 31.21 -11.42 -4.20
CA VAL A 226 30.00 -11.38 -5.03
C VAL A 226 30.01 -12.46 -6.11
N ALA A 227 31.20 -12.80 -6.63
CA ALA A 227 31.40 -13.77 -7.71
C ALA A 227 30.85 -15.16 -7.36
N ASP A 228 30.96 -15.58 -6.10
CA ASP A 228 30.42 -16.86 -5.63
C ASP A 228 28.87 -16.90 -5.64
N SER A 229 28.22 -15.75 -5.46
CA SER A 229 26.76 -15.62 -5.44
C SER A 229 26.13 -15.33 -6.82
N LEU A 230 26.93 -14.86 -7.78
CA LEU A 230 26.47 -14.44 -9.09
C LEU A 230 25.78 -15.57 -9.88
N PRO A 231 26.29 -16.82 -9.91
CA PRO A 231 25.61 -17.91 -10.62
C PRO A 231 24.21 -18.20 -10.08
N MET A 232 24.03 -18.18 -8.75
CA MET A 232 22.74 -18.41 -8.11
C MET A 232 21.73 -17.28 -8.43
N ILE A 233 22.20 -16.03 -8.49
CA ILE A 233 21.36 -14.89 -8.89
C ILE A 233 20.94 -15.04 -10.35
N VAL A 234 21.85 -15.43 -11.25
CA VAL A 234 21.56 -15.64 -12.68
C VAL A 234 20.58 -16.79 -12.89
N GLU A 235 20.73 -17.90 -12.16
CA GLU A 235 19.79 -19.03 -12.21
C GLU A 235 18.39 -18.58 -11.77
N ARG A 236 18.27 -17.90 -10.63
CA ARG A 236 16.98 -17.34 -10.18
C ARG A 236 16.39 -16.35 -11.20
N LEU A 237 17.21 -15.51 -11.82
CA LEU A 237 16.73 -14.55 -12.84
C LEU A 237 16.26 -15.27 -14.10
N THR A 238 16.90 -16.41 -14.43
CA THR A 238 16.52 -17.26 -15.56
C THR A 238 15.20 -17.97 -15.27
N ASP A 239 15.02 -18.50 -14.06
CA ASP A 239 13.75 -19.08 -13.62
C ASP A 239 12.61 -18.04 -13.62
N LEU A 240 12.93 -16.81 -13.21
CA LEU A 240 11.95 -15.70 -13.18
C LEU A 240 11.68 -15.12 -14.58
N LYS A 241 12.53 -15.39 -15.57
CA LYS A 241 12.38 -14.87 -16.93
C LYS A 241 11.08 -15.35 -17.55
N ASP A 242 10.78 -16.64 -17.45
CA ASP A 242 9.59 -17.22 -18.06
C ASP A 242 8.32 -16.63 -17.43
N LEU A 243 8.32 -16.39 -16.12
CA LEU A 243 7.23 -15.71 -15.42
C LEU A 243 7.09 -14.25 -15.88
N HIS A 244 8.19 -13.54 -16.09
CA HIS A 244 8.16 -12.17 -16.62
C HIS A 244 7.65 -12.11 -18.06
N GLU A 245 8.02 -13.08 -18.89
CA GLU A 245 7.53 -13.22 -20.26
C GLU A 245 6.02 -13.49 -20.26
N GLU A 246 5.55 -14.44 -19.44
CA GLU A 246 4.12 -14.74 -19.28
C GLU A 246 3.33 -13.55 -18.71
N ALA A 247 3.88 -12.81 -17.74
CA ALA A 247 3.25 -11.59 -17.21
C ALA A 247 3.16 -10.46 -18.26
N SER A 248 4.16 -10.35 -19.12
CA SER A 248 4.16 -9.41 -20.25
C SER A 248 3.08 -9.80 -21.27
N ASP A 249 3.00 -11.07 -21.64
CA ASP A 249 1.97 -11.59 -22.54
C ASP A 249 0.57 -11.46 -21.94
N PHE A 250 0.42 -11.68 -20.64
CA PHE A 250 -0.84 -11.45 -19.92
C PHE A 250 -1.26 -9.98 -20.00
N SER A 251 -0.33 -9.03 -19.83
CA SER A 251 -0.63 -7.59 -19.98
C SER A 251 -1.10 -7.25 -21.39
N ASN A 252 -0.46 -7.81 -22.41
CA ASN A 252 -0.88 -7.65 -23.81
C ASN A 252 -2.27 -8.26 -24.06
N MET A 253 -2.52 -9.46 -23.54
CA MET A 253 -3.82 -10.13 -23.63
C MET A 253 -4.91 -9.34 -22.89
N LEU A 254 -4.61 -8.77 -21.72
CA LEU A 254 -5.54 -7.94 -20.96
C LEU A 254 -5.92 -6.69 -21.74
N ASN A 255 -4.95 -6.00 -22.35
CA ASN A 255 -5.21 -4.86 -23.22
C ASN A 255 -6.07 -5.23 -24.44
N ALA A 256 -5.82 -6.42 -25.03
CA ALA A 256 -6.64 -6.93 -26.13
C ALA A 256 -8.08 -7.25 -25.70
N VAL A 257 -8.25 -7.83 -24.51
CA VAL A 257 -9.58 -8.11 -23.91
C VAL A 257 -10.30 -6.81 -23.57
N GLU A 258 -9.63 -5.82 -22.99
CA GLU A 258 -10.21 -4.51 -22.69
C GLU A 258 -10.66 -3.79 -23.97
N SER A 259 -9.84 -3.83 -25.02
CA SER A 259 -10.22 -3.31 -26.34
C SER A 259 -11.43 -4.05 -26.93
N GLY A 260 -11.45 -5.39 -26.83
CA GLY A 260 -12.58 -6.21 -27.24
C GLY A 260 -13.85 -5.88 -26.47
N GLN A 261 -13.76 -5.73 -25.15
CA GLN A 261 -14.88 -5.35 -24.29
C GLN A 261 -15.44 -3.98 -24.66
N LYS A 262 -14.57 -3.00 -24.91
CA LYS A 262 -14.97 -1.66 -25.36
C LYS A 262 -15.70 -1.71 -26.70
N ASN A 263 -15.22 -2.52 -27.65
CA ASN A 263 -15.88 -2.71 -28.94
C ASN A 263 -17.25 -3.39 -28.79
N VAL A 264 -17.37 -4.40 -27.91
CA VAL A 264 -18.67 -5.04 -27.62
C VAL A 264 -19.64 -4.06 -26.96
N GLU A 265 -19.16 -3.21 -26.04
CA GLU A 265 -19.98 -2.18 -25.42
C GLU A 265 -20.49 -1.14 -26.44
N GLU A 266 -19.63 -0.73 -27.38
CA GLU A 266 -20.00 0.16 -28.48
C GLU A 266 -21.05 -0.50 -29.39
N ASN A 267 -20.86 -1.76 -29.76
CA ASN A 267 -21.83 -2.52 -30.55
C ASN A 267 -23.17 -2.71 -29.81
N LEU A 268 -23.16 -2.93 -28.50
CA LEU A 268 -24.40 -2.99 -27.72
C LEU A 268 -25.14 -1.66 -27.70
N LYS A 269 -24.41 -0.53 -27.62
CA LYS A 269 -25.02 0.81 -27.71
C LYS A 269 -25.62 1.06 -29.10
N THR A 270 -24.93 0.66 -30.18
CA THR A 270 -25.47 0.81 -31.54
C THR A 270 -26.68 -0.09 -31.77
N TYR A 271 -26.66 -1.33 -31.29
CA TYR A 271 -27.84 -2.21 -31.34
C TYR A 271 -29.00 -1.67 -30.53
N SER A 272 -28.77 -1.14 -29.33
CA SER A 272 -29.82 -0.51 -28.53
C SER A 272 -30.45 0.68 -29.26
N LYS A 273 -29.63 1.51 -29.92
CA LYS A 273 -30.12 2.64 -30.71
C LYS A 273 -30.94 2.18 -31.92
N LEU A 274 -30.45 1.18 -32.65
CA LEU A 274 -31.16 0.61 -33.80
C LEU A 274 -32.51 0.03 -33.38
N LEU A 275 -32.56 -0.67 -32.23
CA LEU A 275 -33.80 -1.24 -31.71
C LEU A 275 -34.81 -0.14 -31.33
N GLN A 276 -34.32 0.96 -30.77
CA GLN A 276 -35.15 2.13 -30.46
C GLN A 276 -35.67 2.82 -31.73
N GLU A 277 -34.83 2.98 -32.76
CA GLU A 277 -35.23 3.51 -34.07
C GLU A 277 -36.26 2.59 -34.76
N VAL A 278 -36.07 1.27 -34.70
CA VAL A 278 -37.02 0.29 -35.23
C VAL A 278 -38.35 0.37 -34.49
N GLN A 279 -38.33 0.45 -33.16
CA GLN A 279 -39.53 0.62 -32.33
C GLN A 279 -40.28 1.90 -32.71
N GLN A 280 -39.57 3.01 -32.84
CA GLN A 280 -40.16 4.29 -33.26
C GLN A 280 -40.75 4.19 -34.67
N SER A 281 -40.05 3.58 -35.62
CA SER A 281 -40.56 3.40 -36.99
C SER A 281 -41.82 2.52 -37.03
N LEU A 282 -41.91 1.52 -36.16
CA LEU A 282 -43.09 0.66 -36.04
C LEU A 282 -44.29 1.42 -35.47
N ASP A 283 -44.07 2.25 -34.45
CA ASP A 283 -45.12 3.11 -33.89
C ASP A 283 -45.62 4.14 -34.92
N GLU A 284 -44.71 4.80 -35.65
CA GLU A 284 -45.05 5.74 -36.72
C GLU A 284 -45.80 5.06 -37.88
N ASN A 285 -45.35 3.88 -38.31
CA ASN A 285 -46.04 3.07 -39.31
C ASN A 285 -47.43 2.63 -38.84
N MET A 286 -47.56 2.20 -37.58
CA MET A 286 -48.86 1.80 -37.01
C MET A 286 -49.82 2.99 -36.94
N GLN A 287 -49.33 4.17 -36.57
CA GLN A 287 -50.12 5.40 -36.55
C GLN A 287 -50.58 5.80 -37.96
N THR A 288 -49.69 5.67 -38.95
CA THR A 288 -50.02 5.94 -40.36
C THR A 288 -51.06 4.95 -40.89
N VAL A 289 -50.93 3.66 -40.58
CA VAL A 289 -51.93 2.64 -40.93
C VAL A 289 -53.27 2.94 -40.28
N LYS A 290 -53.29 3.37 -39.01
CA LYS A 290 -54.52 3.77 -38.31
C LYS A 290 -55.20 4.96 -38.97
N GLN A 291 -54.44 6.02 -39.29
CA GLN A 291 -54.95 7.19 -40.01
C GLN A 291 -55.48 6.84 -41.40
N ASN A 292 -54.79 5.95 -42.13
CA ASN A 292 -55.25 5.45 -43.41
C ASN A 292 -56.60 4.72 -43.27
N PHE A 293 -56.74 3.84 -42.27
CA PHE A 293 -58.01 3.16 -41.98
C PHE A 293 -59.14 4.13 -41.62
N GLU A 294 -58.88 5.13 -40.78
CA GLU A 294 -59.85 6.17 -40.42
C GLU A 294 -60.30 6.97 -41.66
N SER A 295 -59.36 7.34 -42.53
CA SER A 295 -59.67 8.05 -43.79
C SER A 295 -60.51 7.19 -44.75
N LEU A 296 -60.26 5.87 -44.78
CA LEU A 296 -60.97 4.92 -45.63
C LEU A 296 -62.38 4.67 -45.10
N GLN A 297 -62.53 4.59 -43.77
CA GLN A 297 -63.84 4.52 -43.11
C GLN A 297 -64.66 5.78 -43.32
N ALA A 298 -64.03 6.97 -43.28
CA ALA A 298 -64.70 8.23 -43.57
C ALA A 298 -65.19 8.33 -45.02
N ARG A 299 -64.48 7.73 -45.99
CA ARG A 299 -64.90 7.67 -47.40
C ARG A 299 -65.99 6.64 -47.68
N LEU A 300 -66.14 5.64 -46.83
CA LEU A 300 -67.15 4.58 -46.95
C LEU A 300 -68.51 4.96 -46.33
N LYS A 301 -68.56 6.06 -45.57
CA LYS A 301 -69.77 6.71 -45.08
C LYS A 301 -70.25 7.77 -46.06
#